data_AF-A0A067P7N0-F1
#
_entry.id   AF-A0A067P7N0-F1
#
_cell.length_a   1.000
_cell.length_b   1.000
_cell.length_c   1.000
_cell.angle_alpha   90.00
_cell.angle_beta   90.00
_cell.angle_gamma   90.00
#
_symmetry.space_group_name_H-M   'P 1'
#
loop_
_entity.id
_entity.type
_entity.pdbx_description
1 polymer ?
#
loop_
_entity_poly.entity_id
_entity_poly.type
_entity_poly.pdbx_seq_one_letter_code
_entity_poly.pdbx_strand_id
1 'polypeptide(L)'
;MLKERDDLNMARTASSRYMELIHSTIQERPRTHATPRNGQFATLPSWVGSLFGVDIAIDNVYLYSLSDSNLKQPSGLASSPRSALQKATSRLKAGRTSEVAIRSQLKEQSNLLNQANREVKALRAELDQKRRVALLLETLARKEDIRFQRFSEIRVLIDELRKSAANVYAQELPSVPNEPEGVTATGVDGSSYLQDTLTTLHAHRIHTLRLSRQPPAPDPVPSLRIAVAKQPEDGPSVQRMVDQLVDRARRKAQAQSSHHSILSPRTPEHDVDIDELSSAVRNQHKELHELSDLSILLIHLSQNYIRSIRAFTTETLPVISNTLDESRRLAEGETYIGVLKNTVTFSEPPPNGQHNTAALAEVCHPNSTTLYNTIDRVKRSVTQCQQRADFIANTLKAPEDDIELPALVAKHEESTSKADEYASTLLERKAKKVEQAERLVRDVQRYIKDGRLLAGIE
;
A
#
# COMPACT_ATOMS: atom_id res chain seq x y z
N MET A 1 -25.49 32.26 14.13
CA MET A 1 -25.48 33.65 13.60
C MET A 1 -24.32 34.48 14.14
N LEU A 2 -24.33 35.04 15.37
CA LEU A 2 -23.19 35.86 15.87
C LEU A 2 -21.90 35.03 16.06
N LYS A 3 -21.99 33.88 16.73
CA LYS A 3 -20.84 32.98 16.94
C LYS A 3 -20.22 32.46 15.64
N GLU A 4 -21.06 32.16 14.66
CA GLU A 4 -20.64 31.67 13.34
C GLU A 4 -19.95 32.76 12.51
N ARG A 5 -20.32 34.03 12.70
CA ARG A 5 -19.65 35.18 12.10
C ARG A 5 -18.28 35.43 12.73
N ASP A 6 -18.16 35.22 14.04
CA ASP A 6 -16.89 35.35 14.77
C ASP A 6 -15.91 34.23 14.38
N ASP A 7 -16.40 33.00 14.23
CA ASP A 7 -15.59 31.86 13.76
C ASP A 7 -15.08 32.08 12.32
N LEU A 8 -15.91 32.66 11.44
CA LEU A 8 -15.54 32.98 10.06
C LEU A 8 -14.50 34.12 9.97
N ASN A 9 -14.62 35.12 10.84
CA ASN A 9 -13.64 36.19 10.94
C ASN A 9 -12.30 35.70 11.51
N MET A 10 -12.34 34.78 12.48
CA MET A 10 -11.13 34.18 13.03
C MET A 10 -10.40 33.32 11.98
N ALA A 11 -11.15 32.55 11.18
CA ALA A 11 -10.59 31.77 10.07
C ALA A 11 -9.97 32.67 8.97
N ARG A 12 -10.61 33.80 8.62
CA ARG A 12 -10.04 34.77 7.67
C ARG A 12 -8.76 35.42 8.18
N THR A 13 -8.72 35.76 9.47
CA THR A 13 -7.54 36.38 10.08
C THR A 13 -6.36 35.40 10.15
N ALA A 14 -6.64 34.12 10.44
CA ALA A 14 -5.64 33.05 10.42
C ALA A 14 -5.10 32.79 9.00
N SER A 15 -5.98 32.77 7.99
CA SER A 15 -5.58 32.60 6.59
C SER A 15 -4.74 33.78 6.07
N SER A 16 -5.05 35.02 6.47
CA SER A 16 -4.27 36.20 6.09
C SER A 16 -2.85 36.16 6.67
N ARG A 17 -2.71 35.78 7.96
CA ARG A 17 -1.38 35.65 8.60
C ARG A 17 -0.55 34.52 7.99
N TYR A 18 -1.20 33.44 7.55
CA TYR A 18 -0.53 32.33 6.89
C TYR A 18 0.04 32.76 5.52
N MET A 19 -0.70 33.60 4.76
CA MET A 19 -0.23 34.11 3.47
C MET A 19 0.91 35.13 3.61
N GLU A 20 0.89 35.96 4.65
CA GLU A 20 2.02 36.87 4.95
C GLU A 20 3.30 36.10 5.28
N LEU A 21 3.19 34.98 5.99
CA LEU A 21 4.34 34.12 6.34
C LEU A 21 4.97 33.43 5.12
N ILE A 22 4.15 33.08 4.13
CA ILE A 22 4.62 32.49 2.86
C ILE A 22 5.34 33.54 2.02
N HIS A 23 4.81 34.76 1.96
CA HIS A 23 5.45 35.83 1.21
C HIS A 23 6.80 36.25 1.81
N SER A 24 6.94 36.26 3.14
CA SER A 24 8.22 36.58 3.79
C SER A 24 9.29 35.50 3.56
N THR A 25 8.91 34.23 3.41
CA THR A 25 9.87 33.13 3.17
C THR A 25 10.34 33.03 1.72
N ILE A 26 9.57 33.54 0.75
CA ILE A 26 9.95 33.50 -0.67
C ILE A 26 10.97 34.61 -1.01
N GLN A 27 11.03 35.69 -0.23
CA GLN A 27 11.87 36.85 -0.54
C GLN A 27 13.35 36.70 -0.14
N GLU A 28 13.73 35.69 0.65
CA GLU A 28 15.10 35.50 1.17
C GLU A 28 15.87 34.32 0.51
N ARG A 29 15.83 34.16 -0.82
CA ARG A 29 16.74 33.23 -1.53
C ARG A 29 17.98 33.95 -2.08
N PRO A 30 19.20 33.69 -1.58
CA PRO A 30 20.43 34.10 -2.25
C PRO A 30 20.73 33.16 -3.43
N ARG A 31 21.04 33.73 -4.61
CA ARG A 31 21.49 32.97 -5.79
C ARG A 31 22.97 32.64 -5.66
N THR A 32 23.32 31.38 -5.46
CA THR A 32 24.71 30.90 -5.57
C THR A 32 24.84 29.95 -6.76
N HIS A 33 25.65 30.35 -7.74
CA HIS A 33 26.11 29.51 -8.84
C HIS A 33 27.25 28.60 -8.38
N ALA A 34 27.12 27.28 -8.58
CA ALA A 34 28.24 26.33 -8.46
C ALA A 34 28.20 25.31 -9.61
N THR A 35 29.33 25.15 -10.28
CA THR A 35 29.59 24.25 -11.42
C THR A 35 30.03 22.86 -10.93
N PRO A 36 29.69 21.74 -11.62
CA PRO A 36 30.08 20.41 -11.18
C PRO A 36 31.43 19.95 -11.76
N ARG A 37 32.19 19.23 -10.94
CA ARG A 37 33.51 18.65 -11.25
C ARG A 37 33.38 17.13 -11.42
N ASN A 38 34.05 16.61 -12.46
CA ASN A 38 33.96 15.25 -12.98
C ASN A 38 34.37 14.11 -12.02
N GLY A 39 33.55 13.05 -12.01
CA GLY A 39 33.92 11.71 -12.49
C GLY A 39 34.68 10.76 -11.55
N GLN A 40 34.02 9.66 -11.15
CA GLN A 40 34.62 8.33 -10.97
C GLN A 40 33.54 7.24 -10.93
N PHE A 41 33.67 6.22 -11.78
CA PHE A 41 32.80 5.04 -11.86
C PHE A 41 33.31 3.96 -10.90
N ALA A 42 32.44 3.42 -10.04
CA ALA A 42 32.71 2.25 -9.23
C ALA A 42 32.02 1.01 -9.82
N THR A 43 32.78 -0.09 -9.89
CA THR A 43 32.42 -1.43 -10.37
C THR A 43 31.48 -2.17 -9.40
N LEU A 44 30.50 -2.93 -9.94
CA LEU A 44 29.53 -3.75 -9.20
C LEU A 44 30.05 -5.17 -8.85
N PRO A 45 29.63 -5.81 -7.73
CA PRO A 45 30.06 -7.17 -7.36
C PRO A 45 29.10 -8.30 -7.81
N SER A 46 29.68 -9.49 -8.01
CA SER A 46 29.18 -10.65 -8.75
C SER A 46 28.34 -11.70 -7.97
N TRP A 47 27.34 -11.31 -7.18
CA TRP A 47 26.59 -12.27 -6.34
C TRP A 47 25.07 -12.28 -6.62
N VAL A 48 24.67 -12.60 -7.86
CA VAL A 48 23.25 -12.77 -8.24
C VAL A 48 22.88 -14.24 -8.55
N GLY A 49 23.76 -15.20 -8.22
CA GLY A 49 23.61 -16.59 -8.69
C GLY A 49 22.76 -17.57 -7.85
N SER A 50 22.20 -17.21 -6.69
CA SER A 50 21.73 -18.23 -5.71
C SER A 50 20.27 -18.14 -5.25
N LEU A 51 19.37 -17.42 -5.94
CA LEU A 51 18.04 -17.12 -5.38
C LEU A 51 16.86 -18.01 -5.81
N PHE A 52 17.08 -19.10 -6.57
CA PHE A 52 15.98 -19.99 -6.99
C PHE A 52 16.33 -21.48 -6.80
N GLY A 53 16.44 -21.91 -5.55
CA GLY A 53 16.42 -23.33 -5.16
C GLY A 53 15.23 -23.59 -4.24
N VAL A 54 14.16 -24.15 -4.78
CA VAL A 54 12.96 -24.56 -4.03
C VAL A 54 13.08 -26.06 -3.78
N ASP A 55 13.62 -26.45 -2.62
CA ASP A 55 13.56 -27.82 -2.12
C ASP A 55 12.26 -27.99 -1.33
N ILE A 56 11.32 -28.74 -1.89
CA ILE A 56 10.09 -29.18 -1.22
C ILE A 56 10.42 -30.50 -0.51
N ALA A 57 10.80 -30.40 0.76
CA ALA A 57 10.83 -31.54 1.66
C ALA A 57 9.41 -31.84 2.14
N ILE A 58 8.82 -32.93 1.61
CA ILE A 58 7.59 -33.52 2.14
C ILE A 58 8.00 -34.43 3.28
N ASP A 59 7.97 -33.90 4.52
CA ASP A 59 8.24 -34.72 5.70
C ASP A 59 7.02 -35.52 6.15
N ASN A 60 7.31 -36.79 6.39
CA ASN A 60 6.44 -37.88 6.77
C ASN A 60 5.54 -37.56 7.97
N VAL A 61 4.25 -37.85 7.79
CA VAL A 61 3.26 -37.99 8.86
C VAL A 61 3.63 -39.20 9.71
N TYR A 62 4.25 -38.96 10.86
CA TYR A 62 4.47 -39.97 11.89
C TYR A 62 3.16 -40.28 12.61
N LEU A 63 2.67 -41.50 12.41
CA LEU A 63 1.69 -42.18 13.26
C LEU A 63 2.40 -42.73 14.50
N TYR A 64 2.34 -42.00 15.62
CA TYR A 64 2.60 -42.48 16.99
C TYR A 64 1.51 -41.83 17.88
N SER A 65 0.91 -42.41 18.91
CA SER A 65 1.06 -43.70 19.59
C SER A 65 -0.19 -43.87 20.49
N LEU A 66 -0.94 -44.95 20.30
CA LEU A 66 -1.96 -45.41 21.27
C LEU A 66 -1.28 -46.42 22.21
N SER A 67 -0.53 -45.91 23.18
CA SER A 67 0.04 -46.72 24.25
C SER A 67 0.18 -45.82 25.46
N ASP A 68 -0.80 -45.91 26.36
CA ASP A 68 -0.59 -45.96 27.81
C ASP A 68 -1.94 -45.99 28.52
N SER A 69 -2.51 -47.21 28.59
CA SER A 69 -3.48 -47.52 29.63
C SER A 69 -2.83 -48.50 30.60
N ASN A 70 -2.49 -47.98 31.77
CA ASN A 70 -2.11 -48.68 32.98
C ASN A 70 -2.85 -50.03 33.14
N LEU A 71 -2.12 -51.12 32.89
CA LEU A 71 -2.53 -52.48 33.26
C LEU A 71 -2.39 -52.66 34.78
N LYS A 72 -3.42 -52.27 35.52
CA LYS A 72 -3.71 -52.91 36.80
C LYS A 72 -4.29 -54.30 36.48
N GLN A 73 -3.50 -55.34 36.69
CA GLN A 73 -3.95 -56.73 36.55
C GLN A 73 -5.18 -56.97 37.44
N PRO A 74 -6.35 -57.35 36.89
CA PRO A 74 -7.42 -57.91 37.68
C PRO A 74 -7.10 -59.41 37.86
N SER A 75 -6.68 -59.77 39.05
CA SER A 75 -6.59 -61.16 39.48
C SER A 75 -7.98 -61.81 39.43
N GLY A 76 -8.10 -62.82 38.57
CA GLY A 76 -8.94 -64.00 38.74
C GLY A 76 -10.44 -63.80 38.90
N LEU A 77 -11.18 -63.81 37.79
CA LEU A 77 -12.48 -64.47 37.63
C LEU A 77 -12.75 -64.55 36.12
N ALA A 78 -12.85 -65.76 35.58
CA ALA A 78 -12.99 -66.04 34.14
C ALA A 78 -14.22 -65.31 33.55
N SER A 79 -13.99 -64.14 32.95
CA SER A 79 -15.04 -63.42 32.23
C SER A 79 -15.43 -64.22 31.00
N SER A 80 -16.69 -64.65 30.93
CA SER A 80 -17.28 -65.38 29.80
C SER A 80 -16.94 -64.70 28.45
N PRO A 81 -16.58 -65.46 27.38
CA PRO A 81 -16.23 -64.90 26.07
C PRO A 81 -17.34 -64.02 25.45
N ARG A 82 -18.60 -64.23 25.85
CA ARG A 82 -19.72 -63.35 25.48
C ARG A 82 -19.59 -61.93 26.04
N SER A 83 -19.05 -61.76 27.25
CA SER A 83 -18.81 -60.45 27.87
C SER A 83 -17.71 -59.67 27.14
N ALA A 84 -16.64 -60.35 26.70
CA ALA A 84 -15.58 -59.74 25.91
C ALA A 84 -16.10 -59.23 24.56
N LEU A 85 -16.95 -60.02 23.88
CA LEU A 85 -17.55 -59.62 22.60
C LEU A 85 -18.56 -58.46 22.77
N GLN A 86 -19.33 -58.43 23.86
CA GLN A 86 -20.19 -57.29 24.19
C GLN A 86 -19.37 -56.01 24.48
N LYS A 87 -18.25 -56.11 25.20
CA LYS A 87 -17.35 -54.98 25.43
C LYS A 87 -16.75 -54.48 24.12
N ALA A 88 -16.27 -55.37 23.24
CA ALA A 88 -15.71 -55.01 21.94
C ALA A 88 -16.75 -54.32 21.04
N THR A 89 -17.97 -54.83 20.97
CA THR A 89 -19.06 -54.22 20.18
C THR A 89 -19.50 -52.88 20.76
N SER A 90 -19.52 -52.71 22.08
CA SER A 90 -19.79 -51.41 22.73
C SER A 90 -18.72 -50.37 22.41
N ARG A 91 -17.43 -50.76 22.42
CA ARG A 91 -16.31 -49.88 22.05
C ARG A 91 -16.35 -49.48 20.59
N LEU A 92 -16.69 -50.41 19.70
CA LEU A 92 -16.84 -50.13 18.28
C LEU A 92 -18.02 -49.16 18.02
N LYS A 93 -19.16 -49.36 18.70
CA LYS A 93 -20.29 -48.42 18.63
C LYS A 93 -19.91 -47.04 19.16
N ALA A 94 -19.25 -46.95 20.30
CA ALA A 94 -18.78 -45.69 20.87
C ALA A 94 -17.77 -44.98 19.94
N GLY A 95 -16.87 -45.74 19.31
CA GLY A 95 -15.93 -45.22 18.31
C GLY A 95 -16.63 -44.70 17.05
N ARG A 96 -17.69 -45.38 16.57
CA ARG A 96 -18.49 -44.87 15.44
C ARG A 96 -19.24 -43.60 15.80
N THR A 97 -19.82 -43.52 17.00
CA THR A 97 -20.50 -42.30 17.44
C THR A 97 -19.53 -41.13 17.61
N SER A 98 -18.31 -41.37 18.11
CA SER A 98 -17.29 -40.34 18.21
C SER A 98 -16.78 -39.90 16.83
N GLU A 99 -16.58 -40.83 15.89
CA GLU A 99 -16.22 -40.50 14.51
C GLU A 99 -17.27 -39.62 13.83
N VAL A 100 -18.56 -39.95 14.01
CA VAL A 100 -19.67 -39.13 13.48
C VAL A 100 -19.69 -37.74 14.10
N ALA A 101 -19.50 -37.63 15.43
CA ALA A 101 -19.44 -36.35 16.13
C ALA A 101 -18.25 -35.49 15.69
N ILE A 102 -17.07 -36.10 15.50
CA ILE A 102 -15.87 -35.39 15.01
C ILE A 102 -16.10 -34.91 13.57
N ARG A 103 -16.70 -35.75 12.70
CA ARG A 103 -17.04 -35.35 11.33
C ARG A 103 -18.05 -34.20 11.29
N SER A 104 -19.06 -34.21 12.17
CA SER A 104 -20.02 -33.10 12.23
C SER A 104 -19.35 -31.82 12.71
N GLN A 105 -18.48 -31.89 13.73
CA GLN A 105 -17.71 -30.74 14.21
C GLN A 105 -16.78 -30.18 13.13
N LEU A 106 -16.07 -31.04 12.40
CA LEU A 106 -15.19 -30.62 11.31
C LEU A 106 -15.98 -29.94 10.17
N LYS A 107 -17.18 -30.46 9.86
CA LYS A 107 -18.07 -29.84 8.87
C LYS A 107 -18.57 -28.48 9.34
N GLU A 108 -18.93 -28.35 10.61
CA GLU A 108 -19.36 -27.08 11.22
C GLU A 108 -18.23 -26.05 11.20
N GLN A 109 -17.02 -26.44 11.61
CA GLN A 109 -15.83 -25.59 11.54
C GLN A 109 -15.50 -25.15 10.10
N SER A 110 -15.60 -26.07 9.14
CA SER A 110 -15.42 -25.75 7.72
C SER A 110 -16.45 -24.74 7.22
N ASN A 111 -17.72 -24.86 7.63
CA ASN A 111 -18.76 -23.90 7.29
C ASN A 111 -18.50 -22.52 7.91
N LEU A 112 -18.11 -22.46 9.19
CA LEU A 112 -17.76 -21.21 9.88
C LEU A 112 -16.55 -20.53 9.22
N LEU A 113 -15.54 -21.30 8.82
CA LEU A 113 -14.37 -20.80 8.10
C LEU A 113 -14.78 -20.24 6.74
N ASN A 114 -15.63 -20.94 6.00
CA ASN A 114 -16.15 -20.45 4.73
C ASN A 114 -16.96 -19.16 4.87
N GLN A 115 -17.75 -19.03 5.94
CA GLN A 115 -18.49 -17.81 6.25
C GLN A 115 -17.54 -16.65 6.57
N ALA A 116 -16.58 -16.85 7.48
CA ALA A 116 -15.57 -15.84 7.81
C ALA A 116 -14.76 -15.40 6.57
N ASN A 117 -14.41 -16.34 5.69
CA ASN A 117 -13.73 -16.02 4.43
C ASN A 117 -14.58 -15.16 3.48
N ARG A 118 -15.91 -15.36 3.46
CA ARG A 118 -16.82 -14.52 2.67
C ARG A 118 -16.90 -13.11 3.26
N GLU A 119 -16.98 -13.00 4.58
CA GLU A 119 -16.99 -11.71 5.28
C GLU A 119 -15.68 -10.93 5.07
N VAL A 120 -14.53 -11.60 5.16
CA VAL A 120 -13.23 -10.99 4.86
C VAL A 120 -13.15 -10.50 3.41
N LYS A 121 -13.68 -11.26 2.44
CA LYS A 121 -13.73 -10.83 1.04
C LYS A 121 -14.65 -9.61 0.86
N ALA A 122 -15.81 -9.59 1.52
CA ALA A 122 -16.74 -8.47 1.48
C ALA A 122 -16.12 -7.20 2.06
N LEU A 123 -15.50 -7.28 3.24
CA LEU A 123 -14.83 -6.14 3.89
C LEU A 123 -13.64 -5.62 3.06
N ARG A 124 -12.90 -6.50 2.39
CA ARG A 124 -11.83 -6.08 1.47
C ARG A 124 -12.37 -5.31 0.27
N ALA A 125 -13.45 -5.80 -0.34
CA ALA A 125 -14.10 -5.10 -1.45
C ALA A 125 -14.62 -3.72 -1.02
N GLU A 126 -15.21 -3.61 0.17
CA GLU A 126 -15.67 -2.34 0.74
C GLU A 126 -14.51 -1.38 1.00
N LEU A 127 -13.39 -1.87 1.53
CA LEU A 127 -12.20 -1.07 1.79
C LEU A 127 -11.58 -0.55 0.49
N ASP A 128 -11.47 -1.40 -0.53
CA ASP A 128 -10.98 -1.00 -1.85
C ASP A 128 -11.91 0.01 -2.52
N GLN A 129 -13.22 -0.12 -2.36
CA GLN A 129 -14.19 0.89 -2.80
C GLN A 129 -13.98 2.23 -2.08
N LYS A 130 -13.80 2.23 -0.75
CA LYS A 130 -13.52 3.45 0.03
C LYS A 130 -12.21 4.12 -0.41
N ARG A 131 -11.16 3.34 -0.69
CA ARG A 131 -9.89 3.85 -1.23
C ARG A 131 -10.06 4.51 -2.60
N ARG A 132 -10.83 3.89 -3.50
CA ARG A 132 -11.13 4.47 -4.82
C ARG A 132 -11.89 5.79 -4.69
N VAL A 133 -12.89 5.85 -3.81
CA VAL A 133 -13.65 7.08 -3.54
C VAL A 133 -12.75 8.17 -2.96
N ALA A 134 -11.87 7.83 -2.02
CA ALA A 134 -10.92 8.78 -1.44
C ALA A 134 -9.97 9.38 -2.49
N LEU A 135 -9.38 8.53 -3.35
CA LEU A 135 -8.55 9.00 -4.46
C LEU A 135 -9.33 9.89 -5.44
N LEU A 136 -10.58 9.54 -5.74
CA LEU A 136 -11.44 10.36 -6.60
C LEU A 136 -11.70 11.73 -5.98
N LEU A 137 -12.03 11.79 -4.69
CA LEU A 137 -12.22 13.06 -3.98
C LEU A 137 -10.94 13.90 -3.92
N GLU A 138 -9.77 13.28 -3.73
CA GLU A 138 -8.47 13.96 -3.77
C GLU A 138 -8.18 14.56 -5.15
N THR A 139 -8.42 13.79 -6.22
CA THR A 139 -8.25 14.31 -7.59
C THR A 139 -9.24 15.42 -7.92
N LEU A 140 -10.46 15.38 -7.40
CA LEU A 140 -11.45 16.44 -7.56
C LEU A 140 -11.03 17.70 -6.80
N ALA A 141 -10.55 17.57 -5.57
CA ALA A 141 -10.03 18.68 -4.79
C ALA A 141 -8.88 19.38 -5.53
N ARG A 142 -7.90 18.60 -6.02
CA ARG A 142 -6.78 19.15 -6.80
C ARG A 142 -7.22 19.83 -8.10
N LYS A 143 -8.24 19.32 -8.78
CA LYS A 143 -8.81 19.96 -9.97
C LYS A 143 -9.53 21.27 -9.64
N GLU A 144 -10.21 21.32 -8.51
CA GLU A 144 -10.87 22.53 -8.03
C GLU A 144 -9.83 23.61 -7.67
N ASP A 145 -8.72 23.24 -7.03
CA ASP A 145 -7.61 24.15 -6.76
C ASP A 145 -7.05 24.77 -8.05
N ILE A 146 -6.82 23.95 -9.09
CA ILE A 146 -6.39 24.44 -10.41
C ILE A 146 -7.45 25.37 -11.03
N ARG A 147 -8.74 25.06 -10.87
CA ARG A 147 -9.83 25.93 -11.35
C ARG A 147 -9.81 27.28 -10.63
N PHE A 148 -9.62 27.28 -9.31
CA PHE A 148 -9.48 28.52 -8.54
C PHE A 148 -8.26 29.34 -8.97
N GLN A 149 -7.12 28.70 -9.23
CA GLN A 149 -5.94 29.37 -9.79
C GLN A 149 -6.26 30.04 -11.13
N ARG A 150 -6.89 29.32 -12.07
CA ARG A 150 -7.31 29.89 -13.37
C ARG A 150 -8.29 31.04 -13.22
N PHE A 151 -9.26 30.95 -12.30
CA PHE A 151 -10.18 32.06 -12.04
C PHE A 151 -9.46 33.28 -11.47
N SER A 152 -8.43 33.07 -10.64
CA SER A 152 -7.61 34.17 -10.13
C SER A 152 -6.81 34.85 -11.25
N GLU A 153 -6.24 34.07 -12.18
CA GLU A 153 -5.53 34.59 -13.36
C GLU A 153 -6.47 35.33 -14.32
N ILE A 154 -7.65 34.78 -14.61
CA ILE A 154 -8.67 35.43 -15.44
C ILE A 154 -9.08 36.77 -14.82
N ARG A 155 -9.23 36.83 -13.50
CA ARG A 155 -9.54 38.07 -12.81
C ARG A 155 -8.43 39.11 -13.01
N VAL A 156 -7.17 38.71 -12.89
CA VAL A 156 -6.02 39.58 -13.17
C VAL A 156 -6.05 40.10 -14.61
N LEU A 157 -6.27 39.21 -15.59
CA LEU A 157 -6.37 39.60 -17.00
C LEU A 157 -7.54 40.54 -17.28
N ILE A 158 -8.70 40.35 -16.65
CA ILE A 158 -9.85 41.26 -16.78
C ILE A 158 -9.50 42.63 -16.20
N ASP A 159 -8.83 42.68 -15.06
CA ASP A 159 -8.42 43.94 -14.44
C ASP A 159 -7.34 44.65 -15.29
N GLU A 160 -6.43 43.92 -15.92
CA GLU A 160 -5.48 44.44 -16.91
C GLU A 160 -6.17 44.98 -18.16
N LEU A 161 -7.14 44.24 -18.72
CA LEU A 161 -7.93 44.69 -19.86
C LEU A 161 -8.78 45.92 -19.53
N ARG A 162 -9.32 46.02 -18.32
CA ARG A 162 -10.02 47.22 -17.86
C ARG A 162 -9.08 48.42 -17.77
N LYS A 163 -7.86 48.23 -17.27
CA LYS A 163 -6.84 49.29 -17.22
C LYS A 163 -6.40 49.70 -18.63
N SER A 164 -6.16 48.74 -19.53
CA SER A 164 -5.78 49.04 -20.91
C SER A 164 -6.92 49.71 -21.69
N ALA A 165 -8.16 49.25 -21.53
CA ALA A 165 -9.33 49.89 -22.12
C ALA A 165 -9.53 51.31 -21.59
N ALA A 166 -9.39 51.55 -20.28
CA ALA A 166 -9.45 52.91 -19.72
C ALA A 166 -8.38 53.83 -20.33
N ASN A 167 -7.18 53.32 -20.61
CA ASN A 167 -6.12 54.06 -21.30
C ASN A 167 -6.47 54.32 -22.78
N VAL A 168 -7.12 53.35 -23.45
CA VAL A 168 -7.55 53.50 -24.85
C VAL A 168 -8.73 54.46 -24.97
N TYR A 169 -9.70 54.47 -24.05
CA TYR A 169 -10.80 55.44 -24.04
C TYR A 169 -10.33 56.88 -23.77
N ALA A 170 -9.14 57.08 -23.21
CA ALA A 170 -8.50 58.40 -23.13
C ALA A 170 -7.93 58.88 -24.49
N GLN A 171 -7.82 57.99 -25.48
CA GLN A 171 -7.52 58.31 -26.88
C GLN A 171 -8.79 58.16 -27.71
N GLU A 172 -9.36 59.30 -28.16
CA GLU A 172 -10.58 59.32 -28.98
C GLU A 172 -10.48 58.36 -30.18
N LEU A 173 -11.28 57.29 -30.17
CA LEU A 173 -11.37 56.33 -31.28
C LEU A 173 -12.75 56.30 -31.93
N PRO A 174 -12.83 56.14 -33.27
CA PRO A 174 -14.03 56.31 -34.06
C PRO A 174 -15.00 55.13 -33.91
N SER A 175 -16.29 55.44 -33.91
CA SER A 175 -17.40 54.50 -33.78
C SER A 175 -17.45 53.46 -34.91
N VAL A 176 -17.46 52.17 -34.57
CA VAL A 176 -17.73 51.06 -35.51
C VAL A 176 -19.02 50.34 -35.12
N PRO A 177 -19.85 49.87 -36.08
CA PRO A 177 -21.22 49.40 -35.84
C PRO A 177 -21.30 47.95 -35.33
N ASN A 178 -22.32 47.71 -34.51
CA ASN A 178 -22.71 46.43 -33.90
C ASN A 178 -23.34 45.46 -34.91
N GLU A 179 -23.07 44.15 -34.75
CA GLU A 179 -24.01 43.02 -34.96
C GLU A 179 -23.30 41.65 -34.72
N PRO A 180 -24.01 40.50 -34.60
CA PRO A 180 -25.04 40.18 -33.61
C PRO A 180 -24.72 38.89 -32.82
N GLU A 181 -25.48 38.72 -31.73
CA GLU A 181 -25.48 37.59 -30.81
C GLU A 181 -25.98 36.28 -31.44
N GLY A 182 -25.42 35.15 -31.01
CA GLY A 182 -26.12 33.86 -31.08
C GLY A 182 -25.24 32.65 -31.37
N VAL A 183 -24.56 32.11 -30.34
CA VAL A 183 -24.13 30.70 -30.34
C VAL A 183 -24.40 30.09 -28.97
N THR A 184 -25.47 29.31 -28.89
CA THR A 184 -25.83 28.47 -27.75
C THR A 184 -24.85 27.31 -27.62
N ALA A 185 -24.13 27.26 -26.50
CA ALA A 185 -23.21 26.18 -26.16
C ALA A 185 -23.99 24.88 -25.86
N THR A 186 -23.75 23.85 -26.66
CA THR A 186 -24.19 22.48 -26.44
C THR A 186 -23.39 21.85 -25.29
N GLY A 187 -24.10 21.26 -24.33
CA GLY A 187 -23.52 20.54 -23.19
C GLY A 187 -22.75 19.30 -23.64
N VAL A 188 -21.48 19.24 -23.26
CA VAL A 188 -20.59 18.10 -23.51
C VAL A 188 -20.48 17.27 -22.24
N ASP A 189 -20.93 16.02 -22.32
CA ASP A 189 -20.84 15.01 -21.27
C ASP A 189 -19.38 14.75 -20.89
N GLY A 190 -18.99 15.17 -19.68
CA GLY A 190 -17.62 15.18 -19.16
C GLY A 190 -16.96 13.82 -18.90
N SER A 191 -17.56 12.71 -19.34
CA SER A 191 -17.02 11.36 -19.13
C SER A 191 -16.12 10.87 -20.26
N SER A 192 -16.28 11.34 -21.51
CA SER A 192 -15.46 10.86 -22.64
C SER A 192 -14.06 11.49 -22.64
N TYR A 193 -13.95 12.76 -22.24
CA TYR A 193 -12.70 13.53 -22.37
C TYR A 193 -11.54 12.97 -21.52
N LEU A 194 -11.84 12.40 -20.36
CA LEU A 194 -10.81 11.84 -19.46
C LEU A 194 -10.30 10.48 -19.96
N GLN A 195 -11.20 9.68 -20.54
CA GLN A 195 -10.83 8.42 -21.17
C GLN A 195 -10.05 8.67 -22.46
N ASP A 196 -10.46 9.68 -23.25
CA ASP A 196 -9.78 10.09 -24.46
C ASP A 196 -8.40 10.70 -24.17
N THR A 197 -8.26 11.51 -23.12
CA THR A 197 -6.93 12.04 -22.74
C THR A 197 -5.99 10.96 -22.21
N LEU A 198 -6.49 10.00 -21.42
CA LEU A 198 -5.67 8.87 -20.96
C LEU A 198 -5.26 7.93 -22.10
N THR A 199 -6.16 7.63 -23.04
CA THR A 199 -5.82 6.82 -24.22
C THR A 199 -4.85 7.55 -25.12
N THR A 200 -5.01 8.86 -25.30
CA THR A 200 -4.08 9.70 -26.08
C THR A 200 -2.70 9.75 -25.43
N LEU A 201 -2.62 9.87 -24.11
CA LEU A 201 -1.35 9.91 -23.37
C LEU A 201 -0.64 8.55 -23.35
N HIS A 202 -1.39 7.46 -23.22
CA HIS A 202 -0.85 6.10 -23.37
C HIS A 202 -0.36 5.82 -24.79
N ALA A 203 -1.13 6.22 -25.81
CA ALA A 203 -0.73 6.11 -27.21
C ALA A 203 0.53 6.93 -27.49
N HIS A 204 0.62 8.14 -26.95
CA HIS A 204 1.80 8.99 -27.05
C HIS A 204 3.03 8.33 -26.41
N ARG A 205 2.91 7.78 -25.19
CA ARG A 205 4.03 7.07 -24.52
C ARG A 205 4.50 5.84 -25.31
N ILE A 206 3.57 5.04 -25.84
CA ILE A 206 3.91 3.89 -26.69
C ILE A 206 4.62 4.36 -27.95
N HIS A 207 4.14 5.45 -28.56
CA HIS A 207 4.74 6.05 -29.74
C HIS A 207 6.15 6.57 -29.46
N THR A 208 6.36 7.33 -28.38
CA THR A 208 7.69 7.85 -28.01
C THR A 208 8.67 6.74 -27.68
N LEU A 209 8.23 5.68 -26.99
CA LEU A 209 9.06 4.51 -26.72
C LEU A 209 9.39 3.72 -27.99
N ARG A 210 8.45 3.66 -28.95
CA ARG A 210 8.71 3.06 -30.26
C ARG A 210 9.72 3.88 -31.05
N LEU A 211 9.58 5.20 -31.07
CA LEU A 211 10.54 6.11 -31.70
C LEU A 211 11.92 6.03 -31.04
N SER A 212 12.00 5.94 -29.71
CA SER A 212 13.28 5.88 -29.00
C SER A 212 13.98 4.53 -29.14
N ARG A 213 13.22 3.45 -29.36
CA ARG A 213 13.75 2.11 -29.64
C ARG A 213 13.99 1.86 -31.12
N GLN A 214 13.49 2.72 -32.00
CA GLN A 214 13.75 2.60 -33.41
C GLN A 214 15.23 2.89 -33.63
N PRO A 215 16.00 1.97 -34.24
CA PRO A 215 17.38 2.26 -34.59
C PRO A 215 17.37 3.52 -35.48
N PRO A 216 18.41 4.38 -35.37
CA PRO A 216 18.49 5.59 -36.18
C PRO A 216 18.28 5.18 -37.63
N ALA A 217 17.24 5.75 -38.25
CA ALA A 217 16.90 5.40 -39.61
C ALA A 217 18.15 5.60 -40.48
N PRO A 218 18.49 4.65 -41.37
CA PRO A 218 19.63 4.81 -42.26
C PRO A 218 19.47 6.12 -43.01
N ASP A 219 20.57 6.87 -43.16
CA ASP A 219 20.54 8.20 -43.79
C ASP A 219 19.72 8.14 -45.10
N PRO A 220 18.62 8.90 -45.22
CA PRO A 220 17.73 8.81 -46.39
C PRO A 220 18.36 9.46 -47.62
N VAL A 221 19.41 10.26 -47.42
CA VAL A 221 20.12 11.02 -48.45
C VAL A 221 20.70 10.13 -49.57
N PRO A 222 21.44 9.03 -49.29
CA PRO A 222 21.91 8.11 -50.33
C PRO A 222 20.79 7.47 -51.14
N SER A 223 19.70 7.03 -50.51
CA SER A 223 18.55 6.46 -51.24
C SER A 223 17.85 7.49 -52.13
N LEU A 224 17.76 8.74 -51.66
CA LEU A 224 17.19 9.85 -52.43
C LEU A 224 18.09 10.25 -53.60
N ARG A 225 19.42 10.25 -53.41
CA ARG A 225 20.39 10.42 -54.50
C ARG A 225 20.26 9.34 -55.57
N ILE A 226 20.10 8.07 -55.18
CA ILE A 226 19.88 6.95 -56.11
C ILE A 226 18.55 7.11 -56.87
N ALA A 227 17.50 7.61 -56.21
CA ALA A 227 16.20 7.83 -56.85
C ALA A 227 16.22 9.00 -57.84
N VAL A 228 16.90 10.11 -57.52
CA VAL A 228 17.01 11.27 -58.41
C VAL A 228 18.01 11.02 -59.56
N ALA A 229 19.09 10.26 -59.31
CA ALA A 229 20.06 9.88 -60.35
C ALA A 229 19.48 8.92 -61.43
N LYS A 230 18.29 8.34 -61.21
CA LYS A 230 17.55 7.60 -62.25
C LYS A 230 16.89 8.51 -63.29
N GLN A 231 16.89 9.84 -63.07
CA GLN A 231 16.43 10.80 -64.06
C GLN A 231 17.58 11.15 -65.02
N PRO A 232 17.33 11.33 -66.33
CA PRO A 232 18.36 11.45 -67.37
C PRO A 232 19.07 12.83 -67.41
N GLU A 233 19.21 13.50 -66.27
CA GLU A 233 19.84 14.82 -66.19
C GLU A 233 21.31 14.77 -65.73
N ASP A 234 22.09 15.75 -66.15
CA ASP A 234 23.52 15.87 -65.84
C ASP A 234 23.81 15.88 -64.33
N GLY A 235 24.90 15.22 -63.93
CA GLY A 235 25.33 15.05 -62.52
C GLY A 235 25.26 16.28 -61.60
N PRO A 236 25.63 17.51 -62.02
CA PRO A 236 25.48 18.69 -61.16
C PRO A 236 24.03 19.17 -60.98
N SER A 237 23.12 18.86 -61.92
CA SER A 237 21.68 19.15 -61.79
C SER A 237 21.03 18.28 -60.71
N VAL A 238 21.39 16.99 -60.71
CA VAL A 238 20.92 15.98 -59.73
C VAL A 238 21.25 16.40 -58.29
N GLN A 239 22.47 16.88 -58.04
CA GLN A 239 22.89 17.29 -56.69
C GLN A 239 22.09 18.50 -56.19
N ARG A 240 21.86 19.52 -57.04
CA ARG A 240 21.04 20.69 -56.69
C ARG A 240 19.59 20.31 -56.41
N MET A 241 19.03 19.38 -57.19
CA MET A 241 17.67 18.90 -56.99
C MET A 241 17.53 18.12 -55.68
N VAL A 242 18.51 17.29 -55.34
CA VAL A 242 18.56 16.59 -54.04
C VAL A 242 18.62 17.59 -52.89
N ASP A 243 19.50 18.61 -52.99
CA ASP A 243 19.65 19.63 -51.93
C ASP A 243 18.36 20.44 -51.75
N GLN A 244 17.67 20.80 -52.84
CA GLN A 244 16.36 21.46 -52.78
C GLN A 244 15.27 20.60 -52.15
N LEU A 245 15.25 19.29 -52.45
CA LEU A 245 14.29 18.35 -51.86
C LEU A 245 14.56 18.15 -50.36
N VAL A 246 15.83 18.06 -49.97
CA VAL A 246 16.23 17.99 -48.56
C VAL A 246 15.84 19.27 -47.81
N ASP A 247 16.10 20.44 -48.39
CA ASP A 247 15.70 21.72 -47.78
C ASP A 247 14.18 21.86 -47.67
N ARG A 248 13.43 21.42 -48.70
CA ARG A 248 11.97 21.43 -48.66
C ARG A 248 11.44 20.45 -47.61
N ALA A 249 12.03 19.27 -47.49
CA ALA A 249 11.69 18.31 -46.45
C ALA A 249 11.99 18.86 -45.05
N ARG A 250 13.14 19.52 -44.86
CA ARG A 250 13.51 20.18 -43.60
C ARG A 250 12.53 21.29 -43.23
N ARG A 251 12.21 22.19 -44.16
CA ARG A 251 11.22 23.27 -43.93
C ARG A 251 9.84 22.70 -43.62
N LYS A 252 9.42 21.63 -44.31
CA LYS A 252 8.14 20.96 -44.05
C LYS A 252 8.12 20.29 -42.68
N ALA A 253 9.21 19.64 -42.27
CA ALA A 253 9.35 19.03 -40.96
C ALA A 253 9.34 20.10 -39.84
N GLN A 254 10.03 21.22 -40.03
CA GLN A 254 9.99 22.38 -39.12
C GLN A 254 8.60 23.01 -39.03
N ALA A 255 7.89 23.14 -40.15
CA ALA A 255 6.50 23.60 -40.16
C ALA A 255 5.58 22.61 -39.42
N GLN A 256 5.77 21.31 -39.61
CA GLN A 256 4.97 20.28 -38.93
C GLN A 256 5.29 20.18 -37.43
N SER A 257 6.54 20.37 -37.00
CA SER A 257 6.90 20.38 -35.59
C SER A 257 6.38 21.63 -34.87
N SER A 258 6.36 22.78 -35.55
CA SER A 258 5.81 24.03 -35.00
C SER A 258 4.28 24.01 -34.88
N HIS A 259 3.55 23.37 -35.80
CA HIS A 259 2.09 23.30 -35.75
C HIS A 259 1.52 22.37 -34.65
N HIS A 260 2.29 21.43 -34.10
CA HIS A 260 1.82 20.51 -33.06
C HIS A 260 2.28 20.85 -31.64
N SER A 261 3.16 21.84 -31.46
CA SER A 261 3.51 22.35 -30.14
C SER A 261 2.51 23.43 -29.73
N ILE A 262 1.47 23.03 -28.99
CA ILE A 262 0.48 23.94 -28.37
C ILE A 262 1.12 24.81 -27.26
N LEU A 263 2.39 24.56 -26.92
CA LEU A 263 3.16 25.43 -26.04
C LEU A 263 3.62 26.67 -26.82
N SER A 264 3.12 27.83 -26.38
CA SER A 264 3.27 29.20 -26.90
C SER A 264 4.48 29.47 -27.81
N PRO A 265 4.33 30.31 -28.85
CA PRO A 265 5.44 30.78 -29.66
C PRO A 265 6.45 31.47 -28.74
N ARG A 266 7.56 30.79 -28.51
CA ARG A 266 8.66 31.24 -27.66
C ARG A 266 9.25 32.48 -28.32
N THR A 267 9.32 33.57 -27.58
CA THR A 267 9.92 34.83 -28.00
C THR A 267 11.33 34.57 -28.57
N PRO A 268 11.67 35.12 -29.76
CA PRO A 268 12.88 34.78 -30.52
C PRO A 268 14.20 35.33 -29.96
N GLU A 269 14.27 35.72 -28.68
CA GLU A 269 15.41 36.49 -28.14
C GLU A 269 16.38 35.68 -27.27
N HIS A 270 16.18 34.38 -27.09
CA HIS A 270 17.19 33.53 -26.46
C HIS A 270 17.55 32.40 -27.41
N ASP A 271 18.73 32.50 -28.02
CA ASP A 271 19.54 31.36 -28.46
C ASP A 271 19.83 30.51 -27.21
N VAL A 272 18.82 29.77 -26.75
CA VAL A 272 19.01 28.73 -25.76
C VAL A 272 19.73 27.62 -26.50
N ASP A 273 20.98 27.40 -26.11
CA ASP A 273 21.84 26.39 -26.68
C ASP A 273 21.08 25.05 -26.72
N ILE A 274 20.85 24.54 -27.93
CA ILE A 274 20.04 23.32 -28.15
C ILE A 274 20.66 22.15 -27.37
N ASP A 275 21.97 22.17 -27.21
CA ASP A 275 22.70 21.17 -26.43
C ASP A 275 22.37 21.28 -24.93
N GLU A 276 22.27 22.49 -24.38
CA GLU A 276 21.86 22.72 -23.00
C GLU A 276 20.42 22.23 -22.77
N LEU A 277 19.49 22.58 -23.66
CA LEU A 277 18.11 22.09 -23.57
C LEU A 277 18.02 20.56 -23.70
N SER A 278 18.81 19.98 -24.61
CA SER A 278 18.85 18.51 -24.76
C SER A 278 19.40 17.82 -23.52
N SER A 279 20.39 18.43 -22.86
CA SER A 279 20.96 17.93 -21.61
C SER A 279 19.96 18.03 -20.46
N ALA A 280 19.22 19.14 -20.37
CA ALA A 280 18.17 19.34 -19.38
C ALA A 280 17.02 18.32 -19.54
N VAL A 281 16.57 18.08 -20.78
CA VAL A 281 15.54 17.08 -21.06
C VAL A 281 16.04 15.67 -20.74
N ARG A 282 17.31 15.34 -21.04
CA ARG A 282 17.90 14.05 -20.66
C ARG A 282 17.97 13.87 -19.15
N ASN A 283 18.34 14.93 -18.42
CA ASN A 283 18.40 14.90 -16.96
C ASN A 283 17.01 14.71 -16.35
N GLN A 284 16.01 15.47 -16.81
CA GLN A 284 14.62 15.29 -16.39
C GLN A 284 14.09 13.89 -16.73
N HIS A 285 14.46 13.35 -17.90
CA HIS A 285 14.06 11.99 -18.27
C HIS A 285 14.70 10.94 -17.38
N LYS A 286 15.97 11.13 -17.01
CA LYS A 286 16.69 10.26 -16.08
C LYS A 286 16.06 10.30 -14.69
N GLU A 287 15.78 11.49 -14.17
CA GLU A 287 15.11 11.68 -12.88
C GLU A 287 13.72 11.04 -12.86
N LEU A 288 12.92 11.24 -13.92
CA LEU A 288 11.60 10.64 -14.03
C LEU A 288 11.67 9.12 -14.15
N HIS A 289 12.73 8.60 -14.75
CA HIS A 289 13.02 7.17 -14.78
C HIS A 289 13.38 6.62 -13.39
N GLU A 290 14.26 7.31 -12.65
CA GLU A 290 14.64 6.93 -11.28
C GLU A 290 13.43 6.95 -10.33
N LEU A 291 12.58 7.98 -10.42
CA LEU A 291 11.32 8.06 -9.66
C LEU A 291 10.34 6.95 -10.05
N SER A 292 10.24 6.63 -11.34
CA SER A 292 9.41 5.51 -11.82
C SER A 292 9.91 4.18 -11.26
N ASP A 293 11.21 3.92 -11.32
CA ASP A 293 11.81 2.67 -10.84
C ASP A 293 11.68 2.54 -9.32
N LEU A 294 11.85 3.64 -8.58
CA LEU A 294 11.60 3.70 -7.14
C LEU A 294 10.14 3.41 -6.80
N SER A 295 9.19 3.95 -7.57
CA SER A 295 7.77 3.66 -7.37
C SER A 295 7.44 2.18 -7.59
N ILE A 296 8.04 1.54 -8.60
CA ILE A 296 7.87 0.11 -8.89
C ILE A 296 8.47 -0.73 -7.76
N LEU A 297 9.63 -0.35 -7.26
CA LEU A 297 10.30 -1.02 -6.13
C LEU A 297 9.45 -0.94 -4.85
N LEU A 298 8.89 0.25 -4.56
CA LEU A 298 7.97 0.44 -3.42
C LEU A 298 6.70 -0.41 -3.56
N ILE A 299 6.13 -0.47 -4.76
CA ILE A 299 4.97 -1.34 -5.04
C ILE A 299 5.34 -2.81 -4.79
N HIS A 300 6.47 -3.29 -5.31
CA HIS A 300 6.89 -4.67 -5.13
C HIS A 300 7.10 -5.02 -3.64
N LEU A 301 7.69 -4.10 -2.87
CA LEU A 301 7.91 -4.28 -1.44
C LEU A 301 6.62 -4.30 -0.64
N SER A 302 5.71 -3.36 -0.90
CA SER A 302 4.40 -3.35 -0.23
C SER A 302 3.64 -4.65 -0.49
N GLN A 303 3.70 -5.20 -1.70
CA GLN A 303 3.12 -6.51 -2.01
C GLN A 303 3.80 -7.64 -1.23
N ASN A 304 5.12 -7.62 -1.08
CA ASN A 304 5.84 -8.62 -0.30
C ASN A 304 5.53 -8.53 1.20
N TYR A 305 5.42 -7.33 1.77
CA TYR A 305 4.98 -7.16 3.16
C TYR A 305 3.55 -7.67 3.37
N ILE A 306 2.64 -7.37 2.44
CA ILE A 306 1.27 -7.89 2.50
C ILE A 306 1.27 -9.43 2.44
N ARG A 307 2.11 -10.05 1.61
CA ARG A 307 2.24 -11.51 1.56
C ARG A 307 2.81 -12.08 2.85
N SER A 308 3.85 -11.47 3.41
CA SER A 308 4.46 -11.90 4.67
C SER A 308 3.48 -11.80 5.84
N ILE A 309 2.76 -10.68 5.97
CA ILE A 309 1.71 -10.51 6.98
C ILE A 309 0.60 -11.54 6.80
N ARG A 310 0.18 -11.80 5.56
CA ARG A 310 -0.81 -12.84 5.27
C ARG A 310 -0.32 -14.21 5.72
N ALA A 311 0.88 -14.62 5.31
CA ALA A 311 1.46 -15.90 5.71
C ALA A 311 1.58 -16.02 7.23
N PHE A 312 2.02 -14.95 7.91
CA PHE A 312 2.08 -14.93 9.37
C PHE A 312 0.69 -15.12 10.01
N THR A 313 -0.31 -14.40 9.50
CA THR A 313 -1.68 -14.43 10.04
C THR A 313 -2.36 -15.77 9.77
N THR A 314 -2.11 -16.40 8.61
CA THR A 314 -2.79 -17.65 8.21
C THR A 314 -2.07 -18.90 8.71
N GLU A 315 -0.75 -18.89 8.81
CA GLU A 315 0.04 -20.09 9.10
C GLU A 315 0.56 -20.07 10.53
N THR A 316 1.28 -19.03 10.94
CA THR A 316 1.99 -19.03 12.23
C THR A 316 1.12 -18.61 13.40
N LEU A 317 0.24 -17.62 13.21
CA LEU A 317 -0.65 -17.12 14.26
C LEU A 317 -1.56 -18.22 14.85
N PRO A 318 -2.25 -19.06 14.06
CA PRO A 318 -3.09 -20.12 14.63
C PRO A 318 -2.24 -21.20 15.34
N VAL A 319 -1.04 -21.50 14.85
CA VAL A 319 -0.14 -22.45 15.53
C VAL A 319 0.26 -21.91 16.90
N ILE A 320 0.62 -20.61 16.99
CA ILE A 320 0.95 -19.95 18.26
C ILE A 320 -0.28 -19.88 19.17
N SER A 321 -1.46 -19.54 18.63
CA SER A 321 -2.69 -19.51 19.43
C SER A 321 -3.03 -20.89 19.98
N ASN A 322 -2.94 -21.93 19.16
CA ASN A 322 -3.23 -23.30 19.59
C ASN A 322 -2.24 -23.79 20.64
N THR A 323 -0.95 -23.49 20.50
CA THR A 323 0.05 -23.88 21.52
C THR A 323 -0.14 -23.10 22.82
N LEU A 324 -0.50 -21.82 22.75
CA LEU A 324 -0.84 -21.03 23.93
C LEU A 324 -2.13 -21.52 24.59
N ASP A 325 -3.17 -21.80 23.82
CA ASP A 325 -4.45 -22.34 24.33
C ASP A 325 -4.26 -23.74 24.92
N GLU A 326 -3.40 -24.57 24.34
CA GLU A 326 -3.03 -25.88 24.88
C GLU A 326 -2.23 -25.74 26.17
N SER A 327 -1.25 -24.82 26.22
CA SER A 327 -0.51 -24.50 27.45
C SER A 327 -1.44 -23.96 28.54
N ARG A 328 -2.40 -23.13 28.17
CA ARG A 328 -3.44 -22.60 29.05
C ARG A 328 -4.33 -23.71 29.57
N ARG A 329 -4.79 -24.63 28.72
CA ARG A 329 -5.59 -25.80 29.13
C ARG A 329 -4.80 -26.74 30.04
N LEU A 330 -3.50 -26.90 29.83
CA LEU A 330 -2.64 -27.68 30.72
C LEU A 330 -2.42 -26.99 32.07
N ALA A 331 -2.38 -25.65 32.09
CA ALA A 331 -2.26 -24.86 33.32
C ALA A 331 -3.59 -24.76 34.09
N GLU A 332 -4.71 -24.52 33.39
CA GLU A 332 -6.07 -24.44 33.94
C GLU A 332 -6.66 -25.81 34.26
N GLY A 333 -6.27 -26.84 33.52
CA GLY A 333 -6.65 -28.22 33.75
C GLY A 333 -6.17 -28.73 35.10
N GLU A 334 -6.88 -29.73 35.64
CA GLU A 334 -6.64 -30.36 36.94
C GLU A 334 -5.24 -31.00 37.11
N THR A 335 -4.36 -30.91 36.12
CA THR A 335 -3.00 -31.41 36.20
C THR A 335 -2.09 -30.44 36.95
N TYR A 336 -1.85 -29.20 36.51
CA TYR A 336 -0.86 -28.37 37.21
C TYR A 336 -1.40 -27.75 38.51
N ILE A 337 -2.54 -27.06 38.43
CA ILE A 337 -3.21 -26.50 39.62
C ILE A 337 -3.77 -27.62 40.50
N GLY A 338 -4.24 -28.72 39.92
CA GLY A 338 -4.74 -29.85 40.69
C GLY A 338 -3.61 -30.68 41.32
N VAL A 339 -2.45 -30.86 40.68
CA VAL A 339 -1.26 -31.45 41.34
C VAL A 339 -0.76 -30.52 42.43
N LEU A 340 -0.70 -29.19 42.23
CA LEU A 340 -0.35 -28.23 43.28
C LEU A 340 -1.36 -28.22 44.43
N LYS A 341 -2.67 -28.26 44.14
CA LYS A 341 -3.69 -28.41 45.17
C LYS A 341 -3.52 -29.71 45.93
N ASN A 342 -3.32 -30.83 45.23
CA ASN A 342 -3.12 -32.14 45.85
C ASN A 342 -1.83 -32.18 46.68
N THR A 343 -0.72 -31.60 46.24
CA THR A 343 0.52 -31.57 47.04
C THR A 343 0.38 -30.69 48.28
N VAL A 344 -0.44 -29.64 48.23
CA VAL A 344 -0.74 -28.79 49.39
C VAL A 344 -1.76 -29.46 50.33
N THR A 345 -2.82 -30.08 49.81
CA THR A 345 -3.87 -30.71 50.62
C THR A 345 -3.46 -32.07 51.19
N PHE A 346 -2.53 -32.78 50.54
CA PHE A 346 -1.96 -34.05 51.04
C PHE A 346 -0.55 -33.87 51.63
N SER A 347 -0.18 -32.65 52.03
CA SER A 347 1.06 -32.37 52.78
C SER A 347 0.92 -32.79 54.25
N GLU A 348 0.54 -34.04 54.51
CA GLU A 348 0.96 -34.69 55.75
C GLU A 348 2.30 -35.36 55.45
N PRO A 349 3.36 -35.06 56.22
CA PRO A 349 4.68 -35.61 55.97
C PRO A 349 4.62 -37.15 56.09
N PRO A 350 4.84 -37.90 55.00
CA PRO A 350 4.91 -39.35 55.11
C PRO A 350 6.18 -39.70 55.91
N PRO A 351 6.10 -40.59 56.92
CA PRO A 351 7.23 -40.88 57.81
C PRO A 351 8.40 -41.63 57.15
N ASN A 352 8.34 -41.99 55.86
CA ASN A 352 9.43 -42.68 55.17
C ASN A 352 9.73 -42.03 53.81
N GLY A 353 10.88 -41.36 53.74
CA GLY A 353 11.30 -40.45 52.68
C GLY A 353 11.71 -41.11 51.37
N GLN A 354 10.73 -41.40 50.50
CA GLN A 354 10.97 -41.58 49.07
C GLN A 354 10.04 -40.65 48.29
N HIS A 355 10.53 -39.42 48.06
CA HIS A 355 9.86 -38.45 47.22
C HIS A 355 10.03 -38.83 45.75
N ASN A 356 8.93 -39.25 45.11
CA ASN A 356 8.84 -39.46 43.66
C ASN A 356 8.88 -38.11 42.92
N THR A 357 10.05 -37.48 42.82
CA THR A 357 10.26 -36.25 42.05
C THR A 357 10.34 -36.49 40.53
N ALA A 358 10.58 -37.73 40.10
CA ALA A 358 10.72 -38.07 38.69
C ALA A 358 9.42 -37.92 37.86
N ALA A 359 8.26 -38.21 38.45
CA ALA A 359 6.96 -38.12 37.76
C ALA A 359 6.50 -36.67 37.48
N LEU A 360 7.02 -35.69 38.25
CA LEU A 360 6.75 -34.27 38.03
C LEU A 360 7.60 -33.69 36.89
N ALA A 361 8.80 -34.24 36.63
CA ALA A 361 9.68 -33.79 35.56
C ALA A 361 9.16 -34.19 34.17
N GLU A 362 8.49 -35.33 34.05
CA GLU A 362 7.99 -35.86 32.77
C GLU A 362 6.75 -35.09 32.25
N VAL A 363 5.91 -34.57 33.15
CA VAL A 363 4.72 -33.78 32.79
C VAL A 363 5.08 -32.36 32.32
N CYS A 364 6.29 -31.87 32.62
CA CYS A 364 6.73 -30.51 32.27
C CYS A 364 7.36 -30.39 30.87
N HIS A 365 7.59 -31.51 30.16
CA HIS A 365 8.41 -31.51 28.94
C HIS A 365 7.79 -32.00 27.61
N PRO A 366 6.48 -32.24 27.39
CA PRO A 366 6.08 -32.89 26.14
C PRO A 366 6.27 -32.10 24.83
N ASN A 367 6.17 -30.76 24.79
CA ASN A 367 6.00 -30.05 23.50
C ASN A 367 6.82 -28.74 23.33
N SER A 368 7.86 -28.50 24.13
CA SER A 368 8.57 -27.20 24.07
C SER A 368 9.32 -26.99 22.74
N THR A 369 9.81 -28.06 22.11
CA THR A 369 10.64 -28.01 20.89
C THR A 369 9.90 -27.44 19.68
N THR A 370 8.60 -27.71 19.52
CA THR A 370 7.80 -27.16 18.40
C THR A 370 7.55 -25.66 18.57
N LEU A 371 7.37 -25.21 19.82
CA LEU A 371 7.22 -23.80 20.15
C LEU A 371 8.55 -23.04 19.96
N TYR A 372 9.68 -23.59 20.38
CA TYR A 372 10.99 -22.98 20.11
C TYR A 372 11.29 -22.90 18.60
N ASN A 373 11.00 -23.96 17.85
CA ASN A 373 11.20 -23.96 16.39
C ASN A 373 10.31 -22.94 15.67
N THR A 374 9.06 -22.75 16.12
CA THR A 374 8.16 -21.74 15.56
C THR A 374 8.59 -20.32 15.93
N ILE A 375 9.03 -20.10 17.18
CA ILE A 375 9.61 -18.82 17.62
C ILE A 375 10.87 -18.49 16.81
N ASP A 376 11.76 -19.46 16.59
CA ASP A 376 12.98 -19.25 15.81
C ASP A 376 12.70 -18.98 14.33
N ARG A 377 11.65 -19.61 13.78
CA ARG A 377 11.18 -19.32 12.42
C ARG A 377 10.60 -17.90 12.32
N VAL A 378 9.84 -17.45 13.31
CA VAL A 378 9.32 -16.07 13.38
C VAL A 378 10.48 -15.09 13.52
N LYS A 379 11.43 -15.34 14.43
CA LYS A 379 12.65 -14.52 14.58
C LYS A 379 13.41 -14.38 13.27
N ARG A 380 13.68 -15.48 12.57
CA ARG A 380 14.36 -15.46 11.26
C ARG A 380 13.58 -14.67 10.20
N SER A 381 12.26 -14.80 10.17
CA SER A 381 11.43 -14.03 9.24
C SER A 381 11.44 -12.53 9.56
N VAL A 382 11.43 -12.17 10.85
CA VAL A 382 11.48 -10.77 11.29
C VAL A 382 12.84 -10.16 10.99
N THR A 383 13.94 -10.84 11.29
CA THR A 383 15.29 -10.34 10.99
C THR A 383 15.52 -10.18 9.49
N GLN A 384 15.00 -11.10 8.67
CA GLN A 384 15.07 -10.98 7.21
C GLN A 384 14.25 -9.80 6.68
N CYS A 385 13.08 -9.52 7.27
CA CYS A 385 12.30 -8.32 6.94
C CYS A 385 13.04 -7.04 7.35
N GLN A 386 13.64 -7.03 8.55
CA GLN A 386 14.44 -5.92 9.06
C GLN A 386 15.63 -5.61 8.14
N GLN A 387 16.42 -6.62 7.77
CA GLN A 387 17.55 -6.47 6.85
C GLN A 387 17.15 -5.91 5.49
N ARG A 388 15.98 -6.31 4.98
CA ARG A 388 15.44 -5.75 3.73
C ARG A 388 15.03 -4.29 3.92
N ALA A 389 14.34 -3.97 5.01
CA ALA A 389 13.97 -2.59 5.35
C ALA A 389 15.21 -1.69 5.47
N ASP A 390 16.25 -2.16 6.16
CA ASP A 390 17.51 -1.43 6.34
C ASP A 390 18.26 -1.25 5.02
N PHE A 391 18.29 -2.27 4.16
CA PHE A 391 18.84 -2.14 2.80
C PHE A 391 18.14 -1.04 2.02
N ILE A 392 16.81 -1.00 2.08
CA ILE A 392 16.00 0.01 1.39
C ILE A 392 16.26 1.40 1.98
N ALA A 393 16.22 1.54 3.30
CA ALA A 393 16.51 2.79 3.99
C ALA A 393 17.89 3.32 3.60
N ASN A 394 18.89 2.43 3.44
CA ASN A 394 20.23 2.81 3.00
C ASN A 394 20.31 3.13 1.49
N THR A 395 19.52 2.47 0.63
CA THR A 395 19.42 2.83 -0.80
C THR A 395 18.57 4.07 -1.07
N LEU A 396 17.66 4.41 -0.16
CA LEU A 396 16.80 5.59 -0.20
C LEU A 396 17.41 6.81 0.51
N LYS A 397 18.62 6.68 1.07
CA LYS A 397 19.42 7.86 1.41
C LYS A 397 19.76 8.57 0.11
N ALA A 398 18.86 9.46 -0.28
CA ALA A 398 19.06 10.45 -1.30
C ALA A 398 20.36 11.21 -0.98
N PRO A 399 21.10 11.70 -2.00
CA PRO A 399 22.29 12.52 -1.79
C PRO A 399 21.93 13.66 -0.81
N GLU A 400 22.72 13.79 0.25
CA GLU A 400 22.43 14.60 1.45
C GLU A 400 22.30 16.12 1.21
N ASP A 401 22.32 16.57 -0.06
CA ASP A 401 22.43 17.98 -0.44
C ASP A 401 21.08 18.68 -0.68
N ASP A 402 19.94 17.97 -0.67
CA ASP A 402 18.62 18.59 -0.80
C ASP A 402 18.10 19.09 0.57
N ILE A 403 18.40 20.37 0.84
CA ILE A 403 18.00 21.16 2.03
C ILE A 403 16.48 21.11 2.31
N GLU A 404 15.65 20.70 1.35
CA GLU A 404 14.19 20.63 1.47
C GLU A 404 13.67 19.29 2.04
N LEU A 405 14.47 18.22 2.03
CA LEU A 405 14.06 16.89 2.50
C LEU A 405 13.74 16.83 4.01
N PRO A 406 14.52 17.47 4.92
CA PRO A 406 14.22 17.46 6.36
C PRO A 406 12.89 18.14 6.68
N ALA A 407 12.53 19.20 5.96
CA ALA A 407 11.26 19.90 6.14
C ALA A 407 10.07 19.04 5.70
N LEU A 408 10.23 18.27 4.60
CA LEU A 408 9.21 17.36 4.13
C LEU A 408 9.04 16.14 5.06
N VAL A 409 10.14 15.61 5.59
CA VAL A 409 10.13 14.53 6.61
C VAL A 409 9.44 15.01 7.88
N ALA A 410 9.80 16.18 8.40
CA ALA A 410 9.17 16.77 9.59
C ALA A 410 7.66 16.98 9.40
N LYS A 411 7.24 17.43 8.21
CA LYS A 411 5.81 17.56 7.87
C LYS A 411 5.10 16.21 7.80
N HIS A 412 5.77 15.17 7.31
CA HIS A 412 5.22 13.83 7.30
C HIS A 412 5.08 13.27 8.72
N GLU A 413 6.10 13.43 9.56
CA GLU A 413 6.07 13.04 10.98
C GLU A 413 4.98 13.77 11.78
N GLU A 414 4.77 15.06 11.51
CA GLU A 414 3.66 15.80 12.12
C GLU A 414 2.30 15.24 11.67
N SER A 415 2.15 14.90 10.39
CA SER A 415 0.91 14.32 9.86
C SER A 415 0.65 12.92 10.42
N THR A 416 1.68 12.09 10.60
CA THR A 416 1.53 10.75 11.18
C THR A 416 1.21 10.85 12.68
N SER A 417 1.89 11.74 13.41
CA SER A 417 1.60 11.99 14.83
C SER A 417 0.15 12.43 15.06
N LYS A 418 -0.39 13.35 14.24
CA LYS A 418 -1.82 13.75 14.30
C LYS A 418 -2.77 12.59 13.99
N ALA A 419 -2.42 11.71 13.06
CA ALA A 419 -3.23 10.54 12.74
C ALA A 419 -3.24 9.54 13.91
N ASP A 420 -2.11 9.36 14.59
CA ASP A 420 -1.98 8.49 15.77
C ASP A 420 -2.73 9.05 16.99
N GLU A 421 -2.71 10.36 17.20
CA GLU A 421 -3.55 11.03 18.20
C GLU A 421 -5.04 10.83 17.91
N TYR A 422 -5.46 10.95 16.64
CA TYR A 422 -6.84 10.68 16.27
C TYR A 422 -7.23 9.20 16.46
N ALA A 423 -6.33 8.28 16.12
CA ALA A 423 -6.55 6.85 16.31
C ALA A 423 -6.66 6.49 17.81
N SER A 424 -5.78 7.03 18.65
CA SER A 424 -5.80 6.80 20.11
C SER A 424 -7.07 7.35 20.76
N THR A 425 -7.50 8.57 20.41
CA THR A 425 -8.75 9.16 20.92
C THR A 425 -9.99 8.36 20.46
N LEU A 426 -9.99 7.83 19.24
CA LEU A 426 -11.07 6.96 18.77
C LEU A 426 -11.11 5.62 19.52
N LEU A 427 -9.95 5.01 19.78
CA LEU A 427 -9.85 3.77 20.55
C LEU A 427 -10.29 3.99 22.00
N GLU A 428 -9.90 5.10 22.63
CA GLU A 428 -10.36 5.46 23.99
C GLU A 428 -11.89 5.63 24.04
N ARG A 429 -12.48 6.30 23.04
CA ARG A 429 -13.94 6.41 22.92
C ARG A 429 -14.61 5.06 22.74
N LYS A 430 -14.02 4.14 21.96
CA LYS A 430 -14.55 2.77 21.80
C LYS A 430 -14.43 1.97 23.10
N ALA A 431 -13.31 2.08 23.81
CA ALA A 431 -13.11 1.43 25.12
C ALA A 431 -14.16 1.90 26.14
N LYS A 432 -14.42 3.21 26.24
CA LYS A 432 -15.49 3.76 27.09
C LYS A 432 -16.88 3.24 26.71
N LYS A 433 -17.17 3.09 25.41
CA LYS A 433 -18.44 2.50 24.94
C LYS A 433 -18.57 1.02 25.29
N VAL A 434 -17.49 0.25 25.22
CA VAL A 434 -17.47 -1.16 25.64
C VAL A 434 -17.73 -1.25 27.15
N GLU A 435 -17.07 -0.42 27.96
CA GLU A 435 -17.30 -0.38 29.41
C GLU A 435 -18.75 -0.02 29.76
N GLN A 436 -19.35 0.93 29.05
CA GLN A 436 -20.78 1.26 29.18
C GLN A 436 -21.69 0.09 28.79
N ALA A 437 -21.37 -0.61 27.69
CA ALA A 437 -22.12 -1.80 27.27
C ALA A 437 -22.02 -2.93 28.30
N GLU A 438 -20.85 -3.15 28.90
CA GLU A 438 -20.66 -4.14 29.97
C GLU A 438 -21.46 -3.80 31.24
N ARG A 439 -21.57 -2.52 31.59
CA ARG A 439 -22.46 -2.07 32.68
C ARG A 439 -23.92 -2.37 32.34
N LEU A 440 -24.36 -2.09 31.11
CA LEU A 440 -25.72 -2.38 30.66
C LEU A 440 -26.04 -3.88 30.70
N VAL A 441 -25.09 -4.74 30.27
CA VAL A 441 -25.25 -6.20 30.36
C VAL A 441 -25.42 -6.65 31.80
N ARG A 442 -24.63 -6.09 32.74
CA ARG A 442 -24.76 -6.39 34.17
C ARG A 442 -26.13 -5.96 34.71
N ASP A 443 -26.62 -4.79 34.32
CA ASP A 443 -27.94 -4.29 34.73
C ASP A 443 -29.06 -5.18 34.19
N VAL A 444 -29.00 -5.57 32.91
CA VAL A 444 -29.97 -6.51 32.31
C VAL A 444 -29.94 -7.87 33.02
N GLN A 445 -28.76 -8.41 33.31
CA GLN A 445 -28.63 -9.66 34.08
C GLN A 445 -29.23 -9.53 35.48
N ARG A 446 -29.06 -8.37 36.13
CA ARG A 446 -29.68 -8.08 37.43
C ARG A 446 -31.20 -8.03 37.31
N TYR A 447 -31.76 -7.31 36.34
CA TYR A 447 -33.20 -7.27 36.11
C TYR A 447 -33.80 -8.64 35.79
N ILE A 448 -33.08 -9.50 35.06
CA ILE A 448 -33.51 -10.88 34.81
C ILE A 448 -33.55 -11.68 36.11
N LYS A 449 -32.55 -11.52 36.99
CA LYS A 449 -32.54 -12.18 38.31
C LYS A 449 -33.69 -11.69 39.19
N ASP A 450 -33.88 -10.37 39.27
CA ASP A 450 -34.96 -9.76 40.06
C ASP A 450 -36.34 -10.17 39.51
N GLY A 451 -36.49 -10.25 38.19
CA GLY A 451 -37.70 -10.75 37.53
C GLY A 451 -38.00 -12.22 37.83
N ARG A 452 -36.98 -13.09 37.91
CA ARG A 452 -37.16 -14.49 38.32
C ARG A 452 -37.60 -14.62 39.77
N LEU A 453 -36.99 -13.83 40.67
CA LEU A 453 -37.38 -13.77 42.08
C LEU A 453 -38.85 -13.32 42.24
N LEU A 454 -39.28 -12.30 41.50
CA LEU A 454 -40.68 -11.83 41.52
C LEU A 454 -41.67 -12.84 40.93
N ALA A 455 -41.25 -13.64 39.97
CA ALA A 455 -42.09 -14.67 39.36
C ALA A 455 -42.22 -15.94 40.23
N GLY A 456 -41.51 -16.04 41.35
CA GLY A 456 -41.48 -17.25 42.19
C GLY A 456 -40.85 -18.46 41.49
N ILE A 457 -40.02 -18.20 40.47
CA ILE A 457 -39.27 -19.24 39.76
C ILE A 457 -37.88 -19.29 40.40
N GLU A 458 -37.71 -20.16 41.39
CA GLU A 458 -36.41 -20.49 41.98
C GLU A 458 -35.52 -21.29 41.01
#